data_AF-A0A0G0RP53-F1
#
_entry.id   AF-A0A0G0RP53-F1
#
_cell.length_a   1.000
_cell.length_b   1.000
_cell.length_c   1.000
_cell.angle_alpha   90.00
_cell.angle_beta   90.00
_cell.angle_gamma   90.00
#
_symmetry.space_group_name_H-M   'P 1'
#
loop_
_entity.id
_entity.type
_entity.pdbx_description
1 polymer ?
#
loop_
_entity_poly.entity_id
_entity_poly.type
_entity_poly.pdbx_seq_one_letter_code
_entity_poly.pdbx_strand_id
1 'polypeptide(L)'
;MKIIQINVQEPYFSYILSGAKSVEGRLNKGKFQEAEVGDVLEINEVSNYKIVGKRVYKTFAEMIEKEGVKKVIPGASSVEMAVSVYYQFYTKEQEKEFGVVAIEIEKV
;
A
#
# COMPACT_ATOMS: atom_id res chain seq x y z
N MET A 1 -7.50 -16.77 7.01
CA MET A 1 -8.13 -15.87 6.03
C MET A 1 -9.03 -14.91 6.79
N LYS A 2 -8.55 -13.68 6.95
CA LYS A 2 -9.25 -12.54 7.55
C LYS A 2 -9.66 -11.57 6.44
N ILE A 3 -10.70 -10.78 6.69
CA ILE A 3 -11.06 -9.65 5.83
C ILE A 3 -10.59 -8.38 6.54
N ILE A 4 -9.78 -7.58 5.84
CA ILE A 4 -9.21 -6.33 6.32
C ILE A 4 -9.84 -5.20 5.52
N GLN A 5 -10.72 -4.44 6.16
CA GLN A 5 -11.40 -3.32 5.51
C GLN A 5 -10.51 -2.09 5.47
N ILE A 6 -10.39 -1.44 4.32
CA ILE A 6 -9.64 -0.19 4.17
C ILE A 6 -10.39 0.82 3.33
N ASN A 7 -10.10 2.09 3.60
CA ASN A 7 -10.50 3.19 2.72
C ASN A 7 -9.29 3.69 1.93
N VAL A 8 -9.51 3.91 0.64
CA VAL A 8 -8.52 4.40 -0.32
C VAL A 8 -9.16 5.57 -1.09
N GLN A 9 -8.50 6.72 -1.06
CA GLN A 9 -8.97 7.93 -1.74
C GLN A 9 -8.66 7.90 -3.25
N GLU A 10 -9.38 8.69 -4.03
CA GLU A 10 -9.01 8.96 -5.41
C GLU A 10 -7.71 9.80 -5.48
N PRO A 11 -6.87 9.62 -6.52
CA PRO A 11 -7.04 8.73 -7.68
C PRO A 11 -6.60 7.27 -7.43
N TYR A 12 -6.14 6.93 -6.23
CA TYR A 12 -5.54 5.63 -5.95
C TYR A 12 -6.53 4.48 -6.03
N PHE A 13 -7.79 4.72 -5.66
CA PHE A 13 -8.84 3.72 -5.82
C PHE A 13 -9.10 3.38 -7.29
N SER A 14 -9.24 4.38 -8.16
CA SER A 14 -9.32 4.16 -9.62
C SER A 14 -8.11 3.40 -10.18
N TYR A 15 -6.91 3.65 -9.65
CA TYR A 15 -5.73 2.91 -10.05
C TYR A 15 -5.74 1.45 -9.62
N ILE A 16 -6.29 1.14 -8.44
CA ILE A 16 -6.45 -0.25 -7.99
C ILE A 16 -7.50 -0.95 -8.86
N LEU A 17 -8.64 -0.31 -9.12
CA LEU A 17 -9.71 -0.87 -9.95
C LEU A 17 -9.27 -1.19 -11.39
N SER A 18 -8.40 -0.36 -11.96
CA SER A 18 -7.81 -0.57 -13.30
C SER A 18 -6.63 -1.54 -13.32
N GLY A 19 -6.14 -1.98 -12.15
CA GLY A 19 -4.95 -2.84 -12.02
C GLY A 19 -3.61 -2.11 -12.20
N ALA A 20 -3.62 -0.79 -12.44
CA ALA A 20 -2.40 0.01 -12.54
C ALA A 20 -1.62 0.06 -11.21
N LYS A 21 -2.33 0.02 -10.08
CA LYS A 21 -1.77 -0.07 -8.73
C LYS A 21 -2.00 -1.47 -8.16
N SER A 22 -0.93 -2.23 -7.99
CA SER A 22 -0.95 -3.60 -7.46
C SER A 22 -0.29 -3.74 -6.09
N VAL A 23 0.32 -2.66 -5.58
CA VAL A 23 0.98 -2.64 -4.27
C VAL A 23 0.40 -1.53 -3.41
N GLU A 24 -0.14 -1.89 -2.26
CA GLU A 24 -0.66 -0.98 -1.24
C GLU A 24 0.36 -0.81 -0.12
N GLY A 25 1.07 0.33 -0.13
CA GLY A 25 2.01 0.69 0.93
C GLY A 25 1.30 1.35 2.12
N ARG A 26 1.63 0.95 3.34
CA ARG A 26 1.12 1.50 4.61
C ARG A 26 2.22 1.52 5.66
N LEU A 27 2.04 2.28 6.75
CA LEU A 27 2.86 2.07 7.95
C LEU A 27 2.64 0.64 8.47
N ASN A 28 3.73 -0.03 8.88
CA ASN A 28 3.68 -1.40 9.38
C ASN A 28 3.19 -1.44 10.84
N LYS A 29 1.90 -1.14 11.05
CA LYS A 29 1.25 -1.11 12.38
C LYS A 29 -0.18 -1.62 12.35
N GLY A 30 -0.67 -2.10 13.50
CA GLY A 30 -2.04 -2.58 13.69
C GLY A 30 -2.44 -3.64 12.67
N LYS A 31 -3.63 -3.52 12.08
CA LYS A 31 -4.15 -4.50 11.11
C LYS A 31 -3.26 -4.76 9.89
N PHE A 32 -2.43 -3.80 9.48
CA PHE A 32 -1.50 -3.98 8.35
C PHE A 32 -0.26 -4.81 8.74
N GLN A 33 0.18 -4.67 9.99
CA GLN A 33 1.23 -5.50 10.56
C GLN A 33 0.75 -6.95 10.74
N GLU A 34 -0.51 -7.14 11.11
CA GLU A 34 -1.14 -8.45 11.31
C GLU A 34 -1.64 -9.13 10.03
N ALA A 35 -1.71 -8.40 8.92
CA ALA A 35 -2.15 -8.93 7.63
C ALA A 35 -1.21 -10.05 7.15
N GLU A 36 -1.76 -11.11 6.57
CA GLU A 36 -0.96 -12.22 6.03
C GLU A 36 -1.29 -12.50 4.56
N VAL A 37 -0.36 -13.16 3.87
CA VAL A 37 -0.62 -13.66 2.52
C VAL A 37 -1.77 -14.66 2.59
N GLY A 38 -2.75 -14.51 1.70
CA GLY A 38 -3.99 -15.27 1.68
C GLY A 38 -5.16 -14.60 2.40
N ASP A 39 -4.95 -13.50 3.13
CA ASP A 39 -6.05 -12.65 3.61
C ASP A 39 -6.65 -11.82 2.46
N VAL A 40 -7.78 -11.17 2.73
CA VAL A 40 -8.51 -10.33 1.78
C VAL A 40 -8.51 -8.88 2.25
N LEU A 41 -8.16 -7.95 1.36
CA LEU A 41 -8.40 -6.52 1.53
C LEU A 41 -9.74 -6.16 0.88
N GLU A 42 -10.68 -5.70 1.70
CA GLU A 42 -11.93 -5.09 1.24
C GLU A 42 -11.72 -3.58 1.15
N ILE A 43 -11.79 -3.04 -0.06
CA ILE A 43 -11.47 -1.64 -0.35
C ILE A 43 -12.75 -0.85 -0.61
N ASN A 44 -12.94 0.20 0.18
CA ASN A 44 -14.09 1.12 0.14
C ASN A 44 -15.44 0.40 0.26
N GLU A 45 -15.50 -0.81 0.84
CA GLU A 45 -16.71 -1.65 0.91
C GLU A 45 -17.31 -2.00 -0.48
N VAL A 46 -16.54 -1.85 -1.57
CA VAL A 46 -17.00 -2.07 -2.95
C VAL A 46 -16.28 -3.22 -3.63
N SER A 47 -15.03 -3.50 -3.25
CA SER A 47 -14.19 -4.44 -4.01
C SER A 47 -13.22 -5.22 -3.11
N ASN A 48 -13.02 -6.49 -3.46
CA ASN A 48 -12.19 -7.41 -2.70
C ASN A 48 -10.94 -7.80 -3.49
N TYR A 49 -9.81 -7.81 -2.78
CA TYR A 49 -8.51 -8.19 -3.32
C TYR A 49 -7.82 -9.18 -2.40
N LYS A 50 -7.25 -10.24 -2.96
CA LYS A 50 -6.44 -11.19 -2.19
C LYS A 50 -5.06 -10.61 -1.98
N ILE A 51 -4.53 -10.73 -0.76
CA ILE A 51 -3.13 -10.45 -0.48
C ILE A 51 -2.29 -11.60 -1.01
N VAL A 52 -1.45 -11.32 -2.01
CA VAL A 52 -0.56 -12.31 -2.64
C VAL A 52 0.91 -12.10 -2.25
N GLY A 53 1.24 -10.96 -1.65
CA GLY A 53 2.58 -10.68 -1.16
C GLY A 53 2.57 -9.68 -0.01
N LYS A 54 3.52 -9.82 0.91
CA LYS A 54 3.75 -8.88 2.01
C LYS A 54 5.24 -8.75 2.27
N ARG A 55 5.75 -7.53 2.23
CA ARG A 55 7.18 -7.20 2.43
C ARG A 55 7.29 -5.97 3.32
N VAL A 56 8.28 -5.96 4.21
CA VAL A 56 8.49 -4.87 5.18
C VAL A 56 9.80 -4.15 4.86
N TYR A 57 9.77 -2.82 4.94
CA TYR A 57 10.85 -1.91 4.63
C TYR A 57 11.05 -0.90 5.75
N LYS A 58 12.23 -0.29 5.80
CA LYS A 58 12.51 0.75 6.80
C LYS A 58 11.85 2.07 6.45
N THR A 59 11.73 2.39 5.16
CA THR A 59 11.20 3.67 4.68
C THR A 59 10.30 3.48 3.45
N PHE A 60 9.45 4.48 3.17
CA PHE A 60 8.65 4.56 1.95
C PHE A 60 9.55 4.65 0.72
N ALA A 61 10.68 5.35 0.81
CA ALA A 61 11.63 5.45 -0.29
C ALA A 61 12.16 4.06 -0.69
N GLU A 62 12.65 3.30 0.29
CA GLU A 62 13.15 1.93 0.06
C GLU A 62 12.05 1.02 -0.52
N MET A 63 10.84 1.09 0.05
CA MET A 63 9.69 0.35 -0.46
C MET A 63 9.42 0.69 -1.94
N ILE A 64 9.33 1.97 -2.28
CA ILE A 64 8.99 2.42 -3.64
C ILE A 64 10.08 2.05 -4.65
N GLU A 65 11.35 2.13 -4.26
CA GLU A 65 12.48 1.70 -5.10
C GLU A 65 12.44 0.20 -5.42
N LYS A 66 12.05 -0.63 -4.44
CA LYS A 66 12.01 -2.09 -4.59
C LYS A 66 10.74 -2.60 -5.27
N GLU A 67 9.59 -2.04 -4.93
CA GLU A 67 8.28 -2.43 -5.49
C GLU A 67 8.04 -1.80 -6.87
N GLY A 68 8.63 -0.63 -7.12
CA GLY A 68 8.50 0.14 -8.35
C GLY A 68 7.43 1.24 -8.25
N VAL A 69 7.83 2.48 -8.54
CA VAL A 69 7.01 3.70 -8.46
C VAL A 69 5.62 3.50 -9.05
N LYS A 70 5.52 2.96 -10.27
CA LYS A 70 4.24 2.82 -10.96
C LYS A 70 3.29 1.81 -10.32
N LYS A 71 3.80 0.77 -9.65
CA LYS A 71 2.94 -0.22 -8.97
C LYS A 71 2.37 0.33 -7.65
N VAL A 72 3.08 1.26 -7.02
CA VAL A 72 2.67 1.86 -5.74
C VAL A 72 1.86 3.15 -5.97
N ILE A 73 2.38 4.08 -6.75
CA ILE A 73 1.80 5.39 -7.06
C ILE A 73 1.89 5.64 -8.58
N PRO A 74 0.95 5.12 -9.39
CA PRO A 74 1.00 5.22 -10.86
C PRO A 74 1.13 6.64 -11.41
N GLY A 75 0.55 7.63 -10.72
CA GLY A 75 0.60 9.05 -11.10
C GLY A 75 1.94 9.73 -10.84
N ALA A 76 2.84 9.15 -10.04
CA ALA A 76 4.14 9.75 -9.76
C ALA A 76 5.15 9.45 -10.87
N SER A 77 5.99 10.42 -11.20
CA SER A 77 7.09 10.26 -12.17
C SER A 77 8.43 9.89 -11.53
N SER A 78 8.56 10.02 -10.20
CA SER A 78 9.78 9.69 -9.47
C SER A 78 9.48 9.09 -8.08
N VAL A 79 10.53 8.53 -7.45
CA VAL A 79 10.45 8.03 -6.07
C VAL A 79 10.11 9.16 -5.11
N GLU A 80 10.74 10.32 -5.26
CA GLU A 80 10.55 11.48 -4.38
C GLU A 80 9.11 12.00 -4.43
N MET A 81 8.51 12.06 -5.63
CA MET A 81 7.09 12.42 -5.78
C MET A 81 6.18 11.40 -5.10
N ALA A 82 6.44 10.10 -5.29
CA ALA A 82 5.65 9.05 -4.66
C ALA A 82 5.78 9.04 -3.13
N VAL A 83 6.98 9.29 -2.60
CA VAL A 83 7.23 9.44 -1.16
C VAL A 83 6.50 10.67 -0.61
N SER A 84 6.48 11.77 -1.37
CA SER A 84 5.81 13.01 -0.95
C SER A 84 4.30 12.82 -0.78
N VAL A 85 3.67 11.95 -1.58
CA VAL A 85 2.27 11.53 -1.39
C VAL A 85 2.08 10.89 -0.02
N TYR A 86 2.95 9.95 0.39
CA TYR A 86 2.84 9.30 1.69
C TYR A 86 2.95 10.29 2.86
N TYR A 87 3.78 11.32 2.73
CA TYR A 87 3.94 12.34 3.76
C TYR A 87 2.79 13.35 3.84
N GLN A 88 1.79 13.26 2.96
CA GLN A 88 0.51 13.94 3.17
C GLN A 88 -0.35 13.23 4.23
N PHE A 89 -0.08 11.94 4.50
CA PHE A 89 -0.86 11.09 5.41
C PHE A 89 -0.11 10.69 6.68
N TYR A 90 1.23 10.60 6.62
CA TYR A 90 2.06 10.11 7.71
C TYR A 90 3.24 11.04 7.96
N THR A 91 3.70 11.10 9.21
CA THR A 91 4.94 11.84 9.52
C THR A 91 6.17 10.95 9.37
N LYS A 92 7.34 11.57 9.23
CA LYS A 92 8.63 10.85 9.18
C LYS A 92 8.94 10.15 10.50
N GLU A 93 8.47 10.69 11.62
CA GLU A 93 8.60 10.08 12.93
C GLU A 93 7.81 8.77 13.00
N GLN A 94 6.59 8.76 12.45
CA GLN A 94 5.78 7.55 12.36
C GLN A 94 6.42 6.51 11.43
N GLU A 95 6.96 6.94 10.28
CA GLU A 95 7.74 6.04 9.41
C GLU A 95 8.91 5.42 10.17
N LYS A 96 9.68 6.22 10.91
CA LYS A 96 10.81 5.73 11.71
C LYS A 96 10.37 4.78 12.83
N GLU A 97 9.25 5.04 13.47
CA GLU A 97 8.72 4.25 14.58
C GLU A 97 8.20 2.89 14.11
N PHE A 98 7.41 2.87 13.03
CA PHE A 98 6.68 1.66 12.61
C PHE A 98 7.33 0.94 11.43
N GLY A 99 8.15 1.62 10.64
CA GLY A 99 8.52 1.16 9.30
C GLY A 99 7.32 1.11 8.35
N VAL A 100 7.52 0.47 7.21
CA VAL A 100 6.55 0.44 6.10
C VAL A 100 6.30 -0.99 5.67
N VAL A 101 5.06 -1.31 5.32
CA VAL A 101 4.68 -2.59 4.73
C VAL A 101 4.13 -2.36 3.33
N ALA A 102 4.65 -3.12 2.37
CA ALA A 102 4.09 -3.27 1.03
C ALA A 102 3.18 -4.50 1.02
N ILE A 103 1.92 -4.30 0.64
CA ILE A 103 0.94 -5.36 0.49
C ILE A 103 0.60 -5.50 -0.99
N GLU A 104 1.03 -6.59 -1.61
CA GLU A 104 0.72 -6.90 -2.99
C GLU A 104 -0.64 -7.58 -3.10
N ILE A 105 -1.46 -7.06 -4.01
CA ILE A 105 -2.86 -7.41 -4.13
C ILE A 105 -3.22 -7.87 -5.54
N GLU A 106 -4.09 -8.86 -5.61
CA GLU A 106 -4.72 -9.32 -6.85
C GLU A 106 -6.24 -9.31 -6.69
N LYS A 107 -6.94 -8.94 -7.76
CA LYS A 107 -8.41 -8.92 -7.75
C LYS A 107 -8.95 -10.33 -7.56
N VAL A 108 -9.92 -10.48 -6.65
CA VAL A 108 -10.66 -11.74 -6.44
C VAL A 108 -11.64 -11.98 -7.59
#